data_AF-A0A1H2BAB5-F1
#
_entry.id   AF-A0A1H2BAB5-F1
#
_cell.length_a   1.000
_cell.length_b   1.000
_cell.length_c   1.000
_cell.angle_alpha   90.00
_cell.angle_beta   90.00
_cell.angle_gamma   90.00
#
_symmetry.space_group_name_H-M   'P 1'
#
loop_
_entity.id
_entity.type
_entity.pdbx_description
1 polymer ?
#
loop_
_entity_poly.entity_id
_entity_poly.type
_entity_poly.pdbx_seq_one_letter_code
_entity_poly.pdbx_strand_id
1 'polypeptide(L)' 'MTERHLVHTETLSNGCRIDVKARILRDGSLQMFIGVYQPDGTVINEDHEPKPHLLDMEDAFEWAIEQARTLGNSQQTL' A
#
# COMPACT_ATOMS: atom_id res chain seq x y z
N MET A 1 -9.22 9.37 21.33
CA MET A 1 -8.94 8.27 20.39
C MET A 1 -7.45 8.29 20.13
N THR A 2 -6.76 7.16 20.31
CA THR A 2 -5.33 7.04 20.00
C THR A 2 -5.19 6.86 18.49
N GLU A 3 -4.37 7.69 17.85
CA GLU A 3 -4.04 7.53 16.42
C GLU A 3 -3.30 6.20 16.25
N ARG A 4 -3.83 5.30 15.40
CA ARG A 4 -3.18 4.03 15.03
C ARG A 4 -2.69 4.14 13.59
N HIS A 5 -1.43 3.85 13.37
CA HIS A 5 -0.83 3.83 12.03
C HIS A 5 -0.11 2.50 11.77
N LEU A 6 -0.22 2.00 10.54
CA LEU A 6 0.52 0.87 10.01
C LEU A 6 1.27 1.35 8.76
N VAL A 7 2.52 0.89 8.62
CA VAL A 7 3.40 1.23 7.49
C VAL A 7 4.15 -0.02 7.08
N HIS A 8 4.18 -0.29 5.79
CA HIS A 8 4.89 -1.42 5.20
C HIS A 8 5.65 -0.94 3.97
N THR A 9 6.94 -1.24 3.93
CA THR A 9 7.79 -0.95 2.78
C THR A 9 8.59 -2.21 2.47
N GLU A 10 8.58 -2.61 1.21
CA GLU A 10 9.25 -3.81 0.74
C GLU A 10 9.83 -3.56 -0.66
N THR A 11 10.97 -4.18 -0.94
CA THR A 11 11.55 -4.26 -2.29
C THR A 11 11.33 -5.67 -2.82
N LEU A 12 10.61 -5.79 -3.93
CA LEU A 12 10.29 -7.05 -4.59
C LEU A 12 11.52 -7.62 -5.30
N SER A 13 11.47 -8.90 -5.66
CA SER A 13 12.57 -9.60 -6.35
C SER A 13 12.91 -9.01 -7.73
N ASN A 14 11.95 -8.35 -8.39
CA ASN A 14 12.14 -7.65 -9.65
C ASN A 14 12.65 -6.20 -9.47
N GLY A 15 13.04 -5.84 -8.25
CA GLY A 15 13.57 -4.53 -7.87
C GLY A 15 12.50 -3.43 -7.68
N CYS A 16 11.23 -3.69 -7.96
CA CYS A 16 10.17 -2.73 -7.67
C CYS A 16 10.04 -2.52 -6.16
N ARG A 17 9.78 -1.29 -5.74
CA ARG A 17 9.52 -0.94 -4.35
C ARG A 17 8.02 -0.74 -4.14
N ILE A 18 7.49 -1.25 -3.04
CA ILE A 18 6.13 -0.98 -2.58
C ILE A 18 6.15 -0.20 -1.27
N ASP A 19 5.20 0.71 -1.07
CA ASP A 19 4.99 1.48 0.15
C ASP A 19 3.49 1.54 0.46
N VAL A 20 3.07 0.90 1.54
CA VAL A 20 1.67 0.82 1.96
C VAL A 20 1.53 1.44 3.33
N LYS A 21 0.53 2.31 3.49
CA LYS A 21 0.24 2.97 4.76
C LYS A 21 -1.25 2.89 5.07
N ALA A 22 -1.58 2.71 6.34
CA ALA A 22 -2.93 2.82 6.85
C ALA A 22 -2.92 3.64 8.13
N ARG A 23 -3.88 4.53 8.33
CA ARG A 23 -4.06 5.28 9.57
C ARG A 23 -5.52 5.52 9.88
N ILE A 24 -5.88 5.40 11.16
CA ILE A 24 -7.18 5.86 11.66
C ILE A 24 -7.05 7.34 12.04
N LEU A 25 -7.81 8.18 11.36
CA LEU A 25 -7.90 9.61 11.61
C LEU A 25 -8.69 9.90 12.90
N ARG A 26 -8.63 11.15 13.37
CA ARG A 26 -9.26 11.57 14.63
C ARG A 26 -10.78 11.48 14.62
N ASP A 27 -11.39 11.56 13.44
CA ASP A 27 -12.82 11.37 13.21
C ASP A 27 -13.23 9.89 13.10
N GLY A 28 -12.27 8.97 13.20
CA GLY A 28 -12.49 7.53 13.08
C GLY A 28 -12.41 7.00 11.64
N SER A 29 -12.19 7.87 10.64
CA SER A 29 -12.04 7.43 9.26
C SER A 29 -10.71 6.70 9.03
N LEU A 30 -10.75 5.61 8.26
CA LEU A 30 -9.56 4.93 7.77
C LEU A 30 -9.03 5.66 6.53
N GLN A 31 -7.80 6.14 6.60
CA GLN A 31 -7.06 6.61 5.43
C GLN A 31 -5.97 5.60 5.08
N MET A 32 -5.82 5.33 3.79
CA MET A 32 -4.84 4.39 3.27
C MET A 32 -4.07 4.96 2.10
N PHE A 33 -2.91 4.35 1.82
CA PHE A 33 -2.07 4.68 0.69
C PHE A 33 -1.40 3.42 0.16
N ILE A 34 -1.36 3.26 -1.16
CA ILE A 34 -0.63 2.19 -1.87
C ILE A 34 0.26 2.83 -2.93
N GLY A 35 1.56 2.81 -2.70
CA GLY A 35 2.59 3.24 -3.65
C GLY A 35 3.34 2.04 -4.23
N VAL A 36 3.56 2.04 -5.54
CA VAL A 36 4.37 1.07 -6.26
C VAL A 36 5.31 1.84 -7.19
N TYR A 37 6.61 1.52 -7.11
CA TYR A 37 7.67 2.25 -7.80
C TYR A 37 8.64 1.29 -8.48
N GLN A 38 9.14 1.66 -9.64
CA GLN A 38 10.23 0.96 -10.31
C GLN A 38 11.55 1.14 -9.54
N PRO A 39 12.60 0.33 -9.84
CA PRO A 39 13.91 0.46 -9.20
C PRO A 39 14.56 1.84 -9.34
N ASP A 40 14.25 2.54 -10.44
CA ASP A 40 14.74 3.90 -10.73
C ASP A 40 13.94 5.01 -10.01
N GLY A 41 12.90 4.63 -9.26
CA GLY A 41 12.01 5.55 -8.57
C GLY A 41 10.80 6.02 -9.39
N THR A 42 10.65 5.57 -10.63
CA THR A 42 9.48 5.90 -11.46
C THR A 42 8.20 5.37 -10.81
N VAL A 43 7.18 6.21 -10.75
CA VAL A 43 5.87 5.84 -10.18
C VAL A 43 5.14 4.91 -11.14
N ILE A 44 4.82 3.71 -10.66
CA ILE A 44 3.91 2.78 -11.36
C ILE A 44 2.47 3.07 -10.95
N ASN A 45 2.24 3.26 -9.64
CA ASN A 45 0.92 3.57 -9.10
C ASN A 45 1.03 4.22 -7.72
N GLU A 46 0.22 5.23 -7.48
CA GLU A 46 -0.03 5.82 -6.17
C GLU A 46 -1.55 5.94 -5.99
N ASP A 47 -2.12 5.08 -5.14
CA ASP A 47 -3.53 5.14 -4.76
C ASP A 47 -3.65 5.70 -3.33
N HIS A 48 -4.32 6.84 -3.20
CA HIS A 48 -4.51 7.57 -1.95
C HIS A 48 -5.84 7.27 -1.26
N GLU A 49 -6.76 6.57 -1.93
CA GLU A 49 -8.06 6.20 -1.38
C GLU A 49 -8.45 4.78 -1.81
N PRO A 50 -7.59 3.77 -1.57
CA PRO A 50 -7.94 2.41 -1.91
C PRO A 50 -9.14 1.99 -1.06
N LYS A 51 -10.14 1.35 -1.70
CA LYS A 51 -11.42 0.99 -1.07
C LYS A 51 -11.51 -0.53 -0.86
N PRO A 52 -10.88 -1.07 0.20
CA PRO A 52 -11.15 -2.44 0.60
C PRO A 52 -12.61 -2.56 1.04
N HIS A 53 -13.34 -3.53 0.49
CA HIS A 53 -14.72 -3.76 0.89
C HIS A 53 -14.77 -4.38 2.29
N LEU A 54 -15.33 -3.64 3.27
CA LEU A 54 -15.77 -4.16 4.57
C LEU A 54 -14.68 -4.85 5.43
N LEU A 55 -13.42 -4.41 5.33
CA LEU A 55 -12.30 -4.91 6.14
C LEU A 55 -12.03 -3.98 7.33
N ASP A 56 -11.52 -4.53 8.43
CA ASP A 56 -10.94 -3.71 9.50
C ASP A 56 -9.58 -3.15 9.09
N MET A 57 -8.93 -2.34 9.93
CA MET A 57 -7.66 -1.69 9.57
C MET A 57 -6.55 -2.69 9.24
N GLU A 58 -6.46 -3.81 9.97
CA GLU A 58 -5.38 -4.79 9.81
C GLU A 58 -5.61 -5.59 8.54
N ASP A 59 -6.84 -6.08 8.32
CA ASP A 59 -7.23 -6.80 7.11
C ASP A 59 -7.11 -5.92 5.86
N ALA A 60 -7.53 -4.65 5.94
CA ALA A 60 -7.40 -3.69 4.86
C ALA A 60 -5.93 -3.46 4.50
N PHE A 61 -5.06 -3.40 5.52
CA PHE A 61 -3.64 -3.19 5.34
C PHE A 61 -2.95 -4.40 4.69
N GLU A 62 -3.28 -5.63 5.11
CA GLU A 62 -2.78 -6.85 4.47
C GLU A 62 -3.25 -6.96 3.02
N TRP A 63 -4.53 -6.69 2.76
CA TRP A 63 -5.06 -6.65 1.40
C TRP A 63 -4.31 -5.64 0.51
N ALA A 64 -4.02 -4.46 1.04
CA ALA A 64 -3.29 -3.42 0.32
C ALA A 64 -1.84 -3.82 0.00
N ILE A 65 -1.18 -4.57 0.89
CA ILE A 65 0.15 -5.14 0.62
C ILE A 65 0.08 -6.14 -0.53
N GLU A 66 -0.88 -7.06 -0.51
CA GLU A 66 -1.03 -8.07 -1.57
C GLU A 66 -1.38 -7.44 -2.92
N GLN A 67 -2.19 -6.39 -2.93
CA GLN A 67 -2.48 -5.59 -4.13
C GLN A 67 -1.22 -4.91 -4.67
N ALA A 68 -0.43 -4.28 -3.80
CA ALA A 68 0.83 -3.64 -4.17
C ALA A 68 1.84 -4.64 -4.75
N ARG A 69 1.96 -5.83 -4.13
CA ARG A 69 2.79 -6.94 -4.61
C ARG A 69 2.34 -7.44 -5.97
N THR A 70 1.04 -7.66 -6.15
CA THR A 70 0.47 -8.10 -7.43
C THR A 70 0.80 -7.10 -8.53
N LEU A 71 0.59 -5.81 -8.27
CA LEU A 71 0.89 -4.75 -9.23
C LEU A 71 2.39 -4.63 -9.53
N GLY A 72 3.24 -4.65 -8.51
CA GLY A 72 4.70 -4.60 -8.66
C GLY A 72 5.26 -5.80 -9.43
N ASN A 73 4.79 -7.02 -9.14
CA ASN A 73 5.21 -8.24 -9.83
C ASN A 73 4.68 -8.34 -11.27
N SER A 74 3.57 -7.67 -11.59
CA SER A 74 3.06 -7.58 -12.97
C SER A 74 3.89 -6.66 -13.87
N GLN A 75 4.77 -5.83 -13.29
CA GLN A 75 5.72 -5.07 -14.09
C GLN A 75 6.80 -6.01 -14.63
N GLN A 76 6.93 -6.07 -15.96
CA GLN A 76 8.09 -6.68 -16.61
C GLN A 76 9.28 -5.73 -16.45
N THR A 77 9.94 -5.74 -15.29
CA THR A 77 11.27 -5.15 -15.17
C THR A 77 12.28 -6.14 -15.73
N LEU A 78 12.94 -5.71 -16.82
CA LEU A 78 13.93 -6.45 -17.61
C LEU A 78 15.20 -6.77 -16.81
#